data_AF-A0A3C1JRW3-F1
#
_entry.id   AF-A0A3C1JRW3-F1
#
_cell.length_a   1.000
_cell.length_b   1.000
_cell.length_c   1.000
_cell.angle_alpha   90.00
_cell.angle_beta   90.00
_cell.angle_gamma   90.00
#
_symmetry.space_group_name_H-M   'P 1'
#
loop_
_entity.id
_entity.type
_entity.pdbx_description
1 polymer ?
#
loop_
_entity_poly.entity_id
_entity_poly.type
_entity_poly.pdbx_seq_one_letter_code
_entity_poly.pdbx_strand_id
1 'polypeptide(L)'
;MAGNLYDKFKDFVDDLEKVGARIAQASAAHAAATNKLVSGNGNLIGRAERLKRMGVTPKKSLPDALVRASAQDPDETFLLPSPQLEGEDHVLPTGEDDLNDDDTDDASA
;
A
#
# COMPACT_ATOMS: atom_id res chain seq x y z
N MET A 1 34.92 43.33 30.80
CA MET A 1 33.64 43.22 30.07
C MET A 1 33.60 42.07 29.05
N ALA A 2 34.72 41.57 28.53
CA ALA A 2 34.73 40.44 27.58
C ALA A 2 34.37 39.06 28.19
N GLY A 3 34.78 38.75 29.42
CA GLY A 3 34.49 37.46 30.06
C GLY A 3 32.98 37.18 30.22
N ASN A 4 32.23 38.19 30.67
CA ASN A 4 30.77 38.08 30.85
C ASN A 4 30.01 37.81 29.54
N LEU A 5 30.53 38.22 28.39
CA LEU A 5 29.89 37.91 27.10
C LEU A 5 30.16 36.46 26.69
N TYR A 6 31.37 35.96 26.93
CA TYR A 6 31.74 34.58 26.62
C TYR A 6 30.93 33.60 27.47
N ASP A 7 30.77 33.89 28.76
CA ASP A 7 29.95 33.07 29.67
C ASP A 7 28.49 33.00 29.19
N LYS A 8 27.88 34.14 28.84
CA LYS A 8 26.52 34.17 28.29
C LYS A 8 26.39 33.45 26.96
N PHE A 9 27.41 33.54 26.11
CA PHE A 9 27.43 32.81 24.85
C PHE A 9 27.48 31.30 25.10
N LYS A 10 28.30 30.85 26.06
CA LYS A 10 28.31 29.46 26.49
C LYS A 10 26.95 29.01 27.01
N ASP A 11 26.32 29.79 27.90
CA ASP A 11 24.99 29.47 28.44
C ASP A 11 23.95 29.33 27.31
N PHE A 12 24.00 30.19 26.31
CA PHE A 12 23.13 30.10 25.14
C PHE A 12 23.38 28.85 24.30
N VAL A 13 24.65 28.45 24.10
CA VAL A 13 25.00 27.20 23.42
C VAL A 13 24.46 26.00 24.21
N ASP A 14 24.68 25.97 25.52
CA ASP A 14 24.19 24.92 26.41
C ASP A 14 22.64 24.83 26.35
N ASP A 15 21.94 25.96 26.23
CA ASP A 15 20.48 26.00 26.05
C ASP A 15 20.03 25.46 24.68
N LEU A 16 20.74 25.77 23.60
CA LEU A 16 20.46 25.20 22.28
C LEU A 16 20.65 23.69 22.25
N GLU A 17 21.69 23.17 22.90
CA GLU A 17 21.91 21.73 23.03
C GLU A 17 20.74 21.05 23.76
N LYS A 18 20.25 21.64 24.86
CA LYS A 18 19.08 21.13 25.60
C LYS A 18 17.83 21.11 24.73
N VAL A 19 17.60 22.16 23.93
CA VAL A 19 16.46 22.21 23.00
C VAL A 19 16.59 21.11 21.95
N GLY A 20 17.77 20.96 21.35
CA GLY A 20 18.05 19.89 20.38
C GLY A 20 17.76 18.50 20.93
N ALA A 21 18.19 18.23 22.17
CA ALA A 21 17.90 16.96 22.85
C ALA A 21 16.40 16.71 23.04
N ARG A 22 15.62 17.74 23.43
CA ARG A 22 14.16 17.62 23.59
C ARG A 22 13.45 17.37 22.27
N ILE A 23 13.88 18.00 21.18
CA ILE A 23 13.32 17.78 19.85
C ILE A 23 13.59 16.34 19.40
N ALA A 24 14.80 15.84 19.61
CA ALA A 24 15.16 14.46 19.28
C ALA A 24 14.28 13.46 20.05
N GLN A 25 14.08 13.69 21.36
CA GLN A 25 13.18 12.86 22.18
C GLN A 25 11.72 12.91 21.71
N ALA A 26 11.20 14.09 21.40
CA ALA A 26 9.85 14.24 20.88
C ALA A 26 9.67 13.53 19.53
N SER A 27 10.66 13.64 18.64
CA SER A 27 10.67 12.99 17.32
C SER A 27 10.68 11.46 17.47
N ALA A 28 11.47 10.92 18.39
CA ALA A 28 11.51 9.49 18.68
C ALA A 28 10.18 8.98 19.26
N ALA A 29 9.58 9.73 20.20
CA ALA A 29 8.28 9.40 20.78
C ALA A 29 7.17 9.42 19.71
N HIS A 30 7.19 10.43 18.83
CA HIS A 30 6.29 10.52 17.69
C HIS A 30 6.43 9.31 16.77
N ALA A 31 7.66 8.98 16.33
CA ALA A 31 7.91 7.82 15.48
C ALA A 31 7.42 6.51 16.12
N ALA A 32 7.66 6.32 17.42
CA ALA A 32 7.16 5.16 18.15
C ALA A 32 5.63 5.10 18.22
N ALA A 33 4.96 6.24 18.41
CA ALA A 33 3.50 6.33 18.40
C ALA A 33 2.93 6.06 17.01
N THR A 34 3.50 6.64 15.96
CA THR A 34 3.12 6.38 14.56
C THR A 34 3.29 4.92 14.22
N ASN A 35 4.37 4.27 14.69
CA ASN A 35 4.58 2.86 14.47
C ASN A 35 3.46 2.02 15.09
N LYS A 36 3.10 2.28 16.35
CA LYS A 36 1.99 1.58 17.01
C LYS A 36 0.64 1.83 16.32
N LEU A 37 0.44 3.03 15.78
CA LEU A 37 -0.81 3.43 15.15
C LEU A 37 -0.97 2.82 13.75
N VAL A 38 0.06 2.91 12.90
CA VAL A 38 -0.06 2.70 11.45
C VAL A 38 0.82 1.57 10.92
N SER A 39 2.12 1.51 11.25
CA SER A 39 3.07 0.66 10.50
C SER A 39 3.59 -0.59 11.23
N GLY A 40 3.38 -0.70 12.53
CA GLY A 40 3.93 -1.79 13.35
C GLY A 40 3.16 -3.10 13.15
N ASN A 41 3.79 -4.22 13.47
CA ASN A 41 3.11 -5.52 13.48
C ASN A 41 1.93 -5.49 14.47
N GLY A 42 0.72 -5.75 13.95
CA GLY A 42 -0.51 -5.58 14.69
C GLY A 42 -0.75 -4.13 15.11
N ASN A 43 -0.55 -3.17 14.20
CA ASN A 43 -0.88 -1.77 14.42
C ASN A 43 -2.37 -1.58 14.77
N LEU A 44 -2.69 -0.49 15.47
CA LEU A 44 -4.03 -0.25 16.02
C LEU A 44 -5.10 -0.08 14.93
N ILE A 45 -4.76 0.57 13.81
CA ILE A 45 -5.73 0.77 12.72
C ILE A 45 -6.08 -0.57 12.07
N GLY A 46 -5.11 -1.42 11.76
CA GLY A 46 -5.33 -2.76 11.22
C GLY A 46 -6.22 -3.63 12.12
N ARG A 47 -6.01 -3.57 13.44
CA ARG A 47 -6.87 -4.25 14.42
C ARG A 47 -8.30 -3.70 14.42
N ALA A 48 -8.45 -2.37 14.38
CA ALA A 48 -9.77 -1.74 14.35
C ALA A 48 -10.54 -2.09 13.07
N GLU A 49 -9.87 -2.12 11.92
CA GLU A 49 -10.47 -2.53 10.65
C GLU A 49 -10.84 -4.02 10.64
N ARG A 50 -10.03 -4.88 11.24
CA ARG A 50 -10.39 -6.30 11.42
C ARG A 50 -11.67 -6.46 12.25
N LEU A 51 -11.84 -5.68 13.32
CA LEU A 51 -13.08 -5.67 14.12
C LEU A 51 -14.28 -5.21 13.28
N LYS A 52 -14.09 -4.18 12.45
CA LYS A 52 -15.12 -3.69 11.53
C LYS A 52 -15.56 -4.77 10.54
N ARG A 53 -14.61 -5.54 9.98
CA ARG A 53 -14.91 -6.69 9.09
C ARG A 53 -15.66 -7.81 9.80
N MET A 54 -15.43 -8.00 11.10
CA MET A 54 -16.18 -8.97 11.94
C MET A 54 -17.58 -8.49 12.35
N GLY A 55 -18.06 -7.37 11.80
CA GLY A 55 -19.41 -6.86 12.03
C GLY A 55 -19.54 -5.86 13.19
N VAL A 56 -18.42 -5.42 13.78
CA VAL A 56 -18.45 -4.33 14.77
C VAL A 56 -18.55 -2.99 14.04
N THR A 57 -19.71 -2.32 14.10
CA THR A 57 -19.90 -1.03 13.42
C THR A 57 -19.47 0.14 14.33
N PRO A 58 -18.36 0.83 14.03
CA PRO A 58 -17.94 1.98 14.81
C PRO A 58 -18.87 3.18 14.55
N LYS A 59 -19.11 4.00 15.57
CA LYS A 59 -19.90 5.24 15.43
C LYS A 59 -19.21 6.32 14.57
N LYS A 60 -17.89 6.24 14.43
CA LYS A 60 -17.05 7.17 13.65
C LYS A 60 -16.00 6.35 12.91
N SER A 61 -15.78 6.67 11.64
CA SER A 61 -14.78 6.01 10.81
C SER A 61 -13.45 6.75 10.83
N LEU A 62 -12.36 6.02 10.67
CA LEU A 62 -11.04 6.60 10.43
C LEU A 62 -10.95 7.16 9.00
N PRO A 63 -10.12 8.19 8.76
CA PRO A 63 -9.84 8.66 7.41
C PRO A 63 -9.25 7.56 6.51
N ASP A 64 -9.74 7.43 5.29
CA ASP A 64 -9.31 6.39 4.34
C ASP A 64 -7.81 6.40 4.07
N ALA A 65 -7.19 7.58 4.05
CA ALA A 65 -5.76 7.72 3.85
C ALA A 65 -4.95 7.01 4.95
N LEU A 66 -5.40 7.08 6.22
CA LEU A 66 -4.74 6.41 7.34
C LEU A 66 -4.98 4.91 7.32
N VAL A 67 -6.18 4.48 6.95
CA VAL A 67 -6.51 3.06 6.79
C VAL A 67 -5.64 2.41 5.72
N ARG A 68 -5.52 3.03 4.54
CA ARG A 68 -4.65 2.56 3.46
C ARG A 68 -3.18 2.54 3.87
N ALA A 69 -2.71 3.57 4.57
CA ALA A 69 -1.33 3.63 5.05
C ALA A 69 -0.99 2.50 6.03
N SER A 70 -1.99 1.97 6.76
CA SER A 70 -1.81 0.87 7.71
C SER A 70 -1.95 -0.54 7.12
N ALA A 71 -2.35 -0.66 5.85
CA ALA A 71 -2.74 -1.91 5.21
C ALA A 71 -1.56 -2.82 4.81
N GLN A 72 -0.45 -2.79 5.55
CA GLN A 72 0.76 -3.57 5.26
C GLN A 72 0.84 -4.92 5.98
N ASP A 73 -0.26 -5.45 6.53
CA ASP A 73 -0.28 -6.83 7.02
C ASP A 73 -0.50 -7.81 5.83
N PRO A 74 0.51 -8.59 5.42
CA PRO A 74 0.41 -9.55 4.30
C PRO A 74 -0.49 -10.76 4.61
N ASP A 75 -1.05 -10.85 5.82
CA ASP A 75 -2.01 -11.88 6.22
C ASP A 75 -3.39 -11.74 5.54
N GLU A 76 -3.57 -10.75 4.66
CA GLU A 76 -4.71 -10.67 3.73
C GLU A 76 -4.33 -11.17 2.31
N THR A 77 -3.54 -12.24 2.23
CA THR A 77 -3.46 -13.08 1.00
C THR A 77 -4.69 -14.00 0.86
N PHE A 78 -5.74 -13.76 1.66
CA PHE A 78 -6.98 -14.53 1.59
C PHE A 78 -7.83 -14.09 0.40
N LEU A 79 -7.61 -14.76 -0.73
CA LEU A 79 -8.59 -15.05 -1.78
C LEU A 79 -9.31 -13.82 -2.35
N LEU A 80 -8.62 -13.05 -3.20
CA LEU A 80 -9.31 -12.67 -4.42
C LEU A 80 -9.49 -13.98 -5.22
N PRO A 81 -10.71 -14.36 -5.64
CA PRO A 81 -10.80 -15.37 -6.70
C PRO A 81 -9.92 -14.86 -7.83
N SER A 82 -8.99 -15.71 -8.29
CA SER A 82 -8.24 -15.42 -9.51
C SER A 82 -9.25 -14.92 -10.53
N PRO A 83 -8.98 -13.81 -11.25
CA PRO A 83 -9.80 -13.48 -12.41
C PRO A 83 -9.76 -14.74 -13.27
N GLN A 84 -10.86 -15.47 -13.32
CA GLN A 84 -11.00 -16.62 -14.19
C GLN A 84 -10.82 -16.01 -15.56
N LEU A 85 -9.65 -16.25 -16.18
CA LEU A 85 -9.48 -16.00 -17.58
C LEU A 85 -10.49 -16.92 -18.25
N GLU A 86 -11.63 -16.36 -18.63
CA GLU A 86 -12.60 -17.06 -19.45
C GLU A 86 -11.86 -17.56 -20.69
N GLY A 87 -12.05 -18.85 -20.95
CA GLY A 87 -11.17 -19.68 -21.76
C GLY A 87 -10.90 -19.10 -23.14
N GLU A 88 -9.62 -19.13 -23.47
CA GLU A 88 -9.06 -19.65 -24.71
C GLU A 88 -10.11 -20.21 -25.70
N ASP A 89 -10.32 -19.49 -26.80
CA ASP A 89 -10.98 -19.98 -28.01
C ASP A 89 -10.17 -21.15 -28.59
N HIS A 90 -10.39 -22.36 -28.06
CA HIS A 90 -9.86 -23.58 -28.65
C HIS A 90 -10.88 -24.20 -29.60
N VAL A 91 -10.94 -23.67 -30.83
CA VAL A 91 -11.55 -24.39 -31.95
C VAL A 91 -10.44 -25.22 -32.60
N LEU A 92 -10.49 -26.53 -32.37
CA LEU A 92 -9.69 -27.53 -33.09
C LEU A 92 -10.00 -27.46 -34.60
N PRO A 93 -9.01 -27.62 -35.49
CA PRO A 93 -9.29 -27.81 -36.90
C PRO A 93 -9.73 -29.26 -37.10
N THR A 94 -10.99 -29.48 -37.45
CA THR A 94 -11.41 -30.72 -38.10
C THR A 94 -11.41 -30.47 -39.60
N GLY A 95 -10.52 -31.16 -40.33
CA GLY A 95 -10.78 -31.49 -41.75
C GLY A 95 -12.09 -32.28 -41.84
N GLU A 96 -12.70 -32.52 -42.99
CA GLU A 96 -12.16 -33.01 -44.26
C GLU A 96 -13.22 -32.74 -45.35
N ASP A 97 -12.78 -32.67 -46.61
CA ASP A 97 -13.56 -32.86 -47.86
C ASP A 97 -14.64 -31.79 -48.18
N ASP A 98 -14.56 -31.01 -49.26
CA ASP A 98 -14.60 -31.48 -50.65
C ASP A 98 -13.61 -30.76 -51.56
N LEU A 99 -12.76 -31.55 -52.23
CA LEU A 99 -12.37 -31.29 -53.60
C LEU A 99 -13.63 -31.28 -54.45
N ASN A 100 -14.06 -30.11 -54.92
CA ASN A 100 -14.87 -30.04 -56.12
C ASN A 100 -14.07 -29.30 -57.19
N ASP A 101 -13.30 -30.10 -57.93
CA ASP A 101 -13.02 -29.85 -59.34
C ASP A 101 -14.37 -29.66 -60.04
N ASP A 102 -14.68 -28.43 -60.46
CA ASP A 102 -15.59 -28.21 -61.57
C ASP A 102 -14.83 -27.37 -62.58
N ASP A 103 -14.15 -28.09 -63.46
CA ASP A 103 -13.83 -27.62 -64.79
C ASP A 103 -15.12 -27.08 -65.43
N THR A 104 -15.15 -25.79 -65.75
CA THR A 104 -15.77 -25.40 -67.01
C THR A 104 -14.97 -24.27 -67.63
N ASP A 105 -14.28 -24.67 -68.69
CA ASP A 105 -13.94 -23.86 -69.86
C ASP A 105 -14.92 -22.71 -70.09
N ASP A 106 -14.43 -21.51 -70.37
CA ASP A 106 -14.41 -21.05 -71.77
C ASP A 106 -13.65 -19.73 -71.92
N ALA A 107 -12.84 -19.70 -72.95
CA ALA A 107 -12.10 -18.55 -73.42
C ALA A 107 -13.01 -17.66 -74.27
N SER A 108 -12.94 -16.34 -74.10
CA SER A 108 -13.01 -15.37 -75.22
C SER A 108 -12.80 -13.97 -74.64
N ALA A 109 -11.71 -13.30 -75.01
CA ALA A 109 -11.51 -12.49 -76.22
C ALA A 109 -11.96 -11.03 -76.00
#